data_AF-A0A6I3XGS8-F1
#
_entry.id   AF-A0A6I3XGS8-F1
#
_cell.length_a   1.000
_cell.length_b   1.000
_cell.length_c   1.000
_cell.angle_alpha   90.00
_cell.angle_beta   90.00
_cell.angle_gamma   90.00
#
_symmetry.space_group_name_H-M   'P 1'
#
loop_
_entity.id
_entity.type
_entity.pdbx_description
1 polymer ?
#
loop_
_entity_poly.entity_id
_entity_poly.type
_entity_poly.pdbx_seq_one_letter_code
_entity_poly.pdbx_strand_id
1 'polypeptide(L)'
;MKTMHLAQGTGRDHLKEKAMNIYQAIWDADQSGSGIRPLLATSDEAGDEQHGSIRVMTRTESLQDPNILFDLKLPQHKRTTYELVHALFDNYALAEPDAETETPQEREEIHDLLDAVVDSPPMLVARRYLEEATGTSVSSARWYATLLEMWFRTFSEGGDPALSGFEHVFVGEQQGPKVQGYHFWYKYYLDDGMAQREGTRAAFPGLDDDRIVYLRGAYKDGQERFAESVTISYKWMAPDYDAQVLRPLTKPTGGFFVGCSVEGLMALGTVRAHLGARAPKEAVINGARYELKVFRSANNQHIRTFYPMYLGPATDVTPPPDGQPLPDPIGNSKVRILAALVNPGGNDQGEEHVILANGGAEEVSLAGYVLRDVNRKRLPIPDGSAPIPAGSAVTVRLPRGSIELSNKGGEITLLAPDGRVAHRVSYSKAQAKREGELIYF
;
A
#
# COMPACT_ATOMS: atom_id res chain seq x y z
N MET A 1 -19.55 43.72 -33.13
CA MET A 1 -20.11 42.67 -32.26
C MET A 1 -19.26 41.41 -32.40
N LYS A 2 -18.32 41.17 -31.47
CA LYS A 2 -17.62 39.89 -31.35
C LYS A 2 -17.74 39.45 -29.90
N THR A 3 -18.48 38.37 -29.71
CA THR A 3 -18.88 37.78 -28.44
C THR A 3 -17.67 37.09 -27.79
N MET A 4 -17.35 37.45 -26.54
CA MET A 4 -16.45 36.68 -25.69
C MET A 4 -17.17 35.41 -25.23
N HIS A 5 -16.56 34.24 -25.46
CA HIS A 5 -16.94 33.00 -24.80
C HIS A 5 -15.90 32.72 -23.70
N LEU A 6 -16.36 32.75 -22.45
CA LEU A 6 -15.59 32.41 -21.26
C LEU A 6 -15.35 30.89 -21.23
N ALA A 7 -14.10 30.47 -21.14
CA ALA A 7 -13.72 29.10 -20.88
C ALA A 7 -14.03 28.71 -19.42
N GLN A 8 -14.98 27.81 -19.22
CA GLN A 8 -15.16 27.05 -17.98
C GLN A 8 -14.58 25.65 -18.21
N GLY A 9 -13.35 25.38 -17.76
CA GLY A 9 -12.70 24.08 -18.02
C GLY A 9 -11.65 23.58 -17.02
N THR A 10 -11.23 24.36 -16.01
CA THR A 10 -9.98 24.05 -15.29
C THR A 10 -10.14 23.19 -14.02
N GLY A 11 -11.32 23.16 -13.38
CA GLY A 11 -11.50 22.45 -12.10
C GLY A 11 -11.74 20.94 -12.23
N ARG A 12 -12.30 20.48 -13.36
CA ARG A 12 -12.69 19.08 -13.57
C ARG A 12 -11.54 18.23 -14.09
N ASP A 13 -10.62 18.82 -14.84
CA ASP A 13 -9.46 18.13 -15.40
C ASP A 13 -8.34 17.94 -14.36
N HIS A 14 -8.11 18.91 -13.47
CA HIS A 14 -7.16 18.73 -12.37
C HIS A 14 -7.56 17.64 -11.36
N LEU A 15 -8.85 17.48 -11.07
CA LEU A 15 -9.32 16.40 -10.21
C LEU A 15 -9.18 15.03 -10.88
N LYS A 16 -9.34 14.95 -12.21
CA LYS A 16 -9.09 13.71 -12.97
C LYS A 16 -7.60 13.37 -13.01
N GLU A 17 -6.74 14.36 -13.20
CA GLU A 17 -5.28 14.19 -13.27
C GLU A 17 -4.71 13.74 -11.91
N LYS A 18 -5.11 14.40 -10.81
CA LYS A 18 -4.71 14.00 -9.44
C LYS A 18 -5.23 12.61 -9.07
N ALA A 19 -6.43 12.25 -9.56
CA ALA A 19 -7.02 10.93 -9.35
C ALA A 19 -6.38 9.83 -10.22
N MET A 20 -5.86 10.14 -11.41
CA MET A 20 -5.14 9.17 -12.25
C MET A 20 -3.77 8.80 -11.67
N ASN A 21 -3.20 9.70 -10.86
CA ASN A 21 -1.88 9.54 -10.23
C ASN A 21 -1.93 8.85 -8.85
N ILE A 22 -3.10 8.65 -8.23
CA ILE A 22 -3.15 8.02 -6.89
C ILE A 22 -2.54 6.61 -6.90
N TYR A 23 -2.76 5.85 -7.97
CA TYR A 23 -2.27 4.48 -8.05
C TYR A 23 -0.75 4.42 -8.23
N GLN A 24 -0.16 5.35 -8.98
CA GLN A 24 1.31 5.52 -9.01
C GLN A 24 1.83 5.97 -7.66
N ALA A 25 1.16 6.91 -6.98
CA ALA A 25 1.59 7.36 -5.65
C ALA A 25 1.57 6.25 -4.59
N ILE A 26 0.55 5.37 -4.63
CA ILE A 26 0.50 4.18 -3.79
C ILE A 26 1.63 3.21 -4.17
N TRP A 27 1.86 2.99 -5.46
CA TRP A 27 2.96 2.17 -5.96
C TRP A 27 4.33 2.66 -5.47
N ASP A 28 4.63 3.94 -5.65
CA ASP A 28 5.92 4.53 -5.26
C ASP A 28 6.13 4.43 -3.74
N ALA A 29 5.09 4.71 -2.96
CA ALA A 29 5.12 4.55 -1.51
C ALA A 29 5.33 3.09 -1.11
N ASP A 30 4.69 2.15 -1.81
CA ASP A 30 4.89 0.72 -1.61
C ASP A 30 6.34 0.31 -1.88
N GLN A 31 6.92 0.71 -3.02
CA GLN A 31 8.31 0.40 -3.38
C GLN A 31 9.33 0.98 -2.37
N SER A 32 9.01 2.12 -1.75
CA SER A 32 9.81 2.69 -0.65
C SER A 32 9.68 1.92 0.68
N GLY A 33 8.57 1.19 0.85
CA GLY A 33 8.30 0.29 1.97
C GLY A 33 8.64 -1.15 1.61
N SER A 34 7.67 -2.07 1.77
CA SER A 34 7.88 -3.50 1.58
C SER A 34 7.84 -3.95 0.12
N GLY A 35 7.37 -3.11 -0.81
CA GLY A 35 7.37 -3.41 -2.24
C GLY A 35 8.77 -3.76 -2.77
N ILE A 36 8.82 -4.69 -3.71
CA ILE A 36 10.05 -5.24 -4.30
C ILE A 36 10.13 -4.85 -5.77
N ARG A 37 11.29 -4.37 -6.20
CA ARG A 37 11.45 -3.86 -7.56
C ARG A 37 11.36 -4.99 -8.60
N PRO A 38 10.39 -4.96 -9.53
CA PRO A 38 10.36 -5.93 -10.63
C PRO A 38 11.36 -5.54 -11.72
N LEU A 39 12.11 -6.52 -12.20
CA LEU A 39 13.09 -6.37 -13.28
C LEU A 39 12.78 -7.38 -14.39
N LEU A 40 12.93 -6.98 -15.65
CA LEU A 40 12.84 -7.94 -16.75
C LEU A 40 13.99 -8.95 -16.65
N ALA A 41 13.73 -10.21 -17.02
CA ALA A 41 14.74 -11.26 -17.09
C ALA A 41 15.98 -10.84 -17.91
N THR A 42 15.77 -10.05 -18.96
CA THR A 42 16.81 -9.53 -19.86
C THR A 42 17.50 -8.26 -19.36
N SER A 43 17.15 -7.73 -18.18
CA SER A 43 17.77 -6.52 -17.65
C SER A 43 19.16 -6.81 -17.10
N ASP A 44 20.14 -6.01 -17.53
CA ASP A 44 21.52 -6.00 -17.00
C ASP A 44 21.61 -5.33 -15.62
N GLU A 45 20.52 -4.74 -15.13
CA GLU A 45 20.48 -4.16 -13.78
C GLU A 45 20.71 -5.24 -12.73
N ALA A 46 21.72 -5.01 -11.88
CA ALA A 46 21.95 -5.83 -10.71
C ALA A 46 20.85 -5.56 -9.69
N GLY A 47 20.21 -6.62 -9.18
CA GLY A 47 19.20 -6.49 -8.13
C GLY A 47 19.78 -5.80 -6.89
N ASP A 48 19.11 -4.74 -6.46
CA ASP A 48 19.50 -3.88 -5.33
C ASP A 48 19.23 -4.60 -4.00
N GLU A 49 20.27 -4.82 -3.19
CA GLU A 49 20.14 -5.51 -1.90
C GLU A 49 19.40 -4.68 -0.84
N GLN A 50 19.31 -3.37 -1.02
CA GLN A 50 18.56 -2.47 -0.15
C GLN A 50 17.08 -2.41 -0.57
N HIS A 51 16.79 -2.29 -1.85
CA HIS A 51 15.38 -2.19 -2.30
C HIS A 51 14.71 -3.55 -2.55
N GLY A 52 15.51 -4.61 -2.71
CA GLY A 52 15.04 -5.91 -3.16
C GLY A 52 14.74 -5.93 -4.66
N SER A 53 14.70 -7.13 -5.24
CA SER A 53 14.36 -7.32 -6.65
C SER A 53 13.68 -8.65 -6.92
N ILE A 54 12.87 -8.70 -7.98
CA ILE A 54 12.30 -9.93 -8.52
C ILE A 54 12.42 -9.92 -10.04
N ARG A 55 12.94 -10.98 -10.65
CA ARG A 55 13.05 -11.08 -12.11
C ARG A 55 11.79 -11.69 -12.72
N VAL A 56 11.41 -11.14 -13.87
CA VAL A 56 10.18 -11.48 -14.57
C VAL A 56 10.47 -11.95 -15.98
N MET A 57 10.08 -13.17 -16.29
CA MET A 57 10.15 -13.75 -17.63
C MET A 57 8.92 -13.37 -18.44
N THR A 58 9.08 -12.49 -19.42
CA THR A 58 7.97 -12.02 -20.29
C THR A 58 7.98 -12.67 -21.69
N ARG A 59 9.04 -13.41 -22.05
CA ARG A 59 9.16 -14.16 -23.31
C ARG A 59 9.51 -15.61 -23.02
N THR A 60 8.58 -16.53 -23.26
CA THR A 60 8.71 -17.95 -22.92
C THR A 60 9.08 -18.84 -24.11
N GLU A 61 9.59 -18.28 -25.21
CA GLU A 61 9.74 -19.00 -26.48
C GLU A 61 10.81 -20.12 -26.48
N SER A 62 11.60 -20.30 -25.42
CA SER A 62 12.76 -21.20 -25.44
C SER A 62 12.99 -22.09 -24.22
N LEU A 63 12.04 -22.23 -23.29
CA LEU A 63 12.22 -23.08 -22.10
C LEU A 63 11.07 -24.09 -21.91
N GLN A 64 11.43 -25.34 -21.64
CA GLN A 64 10.53 -26.32 -21.03
C GLN A 64 10.35 -25.89 -19.57
N ASP A 65 9.14 -25.47 -19.22
CA ASP A 65 8.69 -25.09 -17.88
C ASP A 65 9.45 -23.92 -17.20
N PRO A 66 9.33 -22.68 -17.73
CA PRO A 66 10.00 -21.54 -17.12
C PRO A 66 9.24 -21.04 -15.89
N ASN A 67 9.93 -20.99 -14.73
CA ASN A 67 9.51 -20.15 -13.61
C ASN A 67 9.36 -18.71 -14.10
N ILE A 68 8.13 -18.18 -14.07
CA ILE A 68 7.85 -16.84 -14.61
C ILE A 68 8.48 -15.77 -13.71
N LEU A 69 8.54 -16.04 -12.41
CA LEU A 69 9.14 -15.19 -11.40
C LEU A 69 10.33 -15.92 -10.77
N PHE A 70 11.51 -15.32 -10.80
CA PHE A 70 12.74 -15.97 -10.30
C PHE A 70 13.76 -14.94 -9.78
N ASP A 71 14.82 -15.40 -9.12
CA ASP A 71 15.87 -14.53 -8.54
C ASP A 71 15.29 -13.48 -7.56
N LEU A 72 14.40 -13.92 -6.66
CA LEU A 72 13.85 -13.05 -5.62
C LEU A 72 14.95 -12.69 -4.62
N LYS A 73 15.26 -11.40 -4.55
CA LYS A 73 16.03 -10.78 -3.48
C LYS A 73 15.06 -10.04 -2.55
N LEU A 74 14.76 -10.65 -1.40
CA LEU A 74 13.90 -10.07 -0.38
C LEU A 74 14.74 -9.64 0.84
N PRO A 75 15.04 -8.33 0.99
CA PRO A 75 15.84 -7.81 2.09
C PRO A 75 15.15 -8.01 3.45
N GLN A 76 15.93 -8.25 4.51
CA GLN A 76 15.39 -8.55 5.84
C GLN A 76 14.42 -7.49 6.36
N HIS A 77 14.72 -6.21 6.14
CA HIS A 77 13.89 -5.10 6.62
C HIS A 77 12.55 -4.94 5.86
N LYS A 78 12.33 -5.68 4.77
CA LYS A 78 11.06 -5.71 4.02
C LYS A 78 10.25 -6.98 4.28
N ARG A 79 10.75 -7.94 5.07
CA ARG A 79 10.15 -9.29 5.21
C ARG A 79 8.91 -9.36 6.07
N THR A 80 8.74 -8.47 7.04
CA THR A 80 7.71 -8.60 8.09
C THR A 80 6.32 -8.88 7.52
N THR A 81 5.83 -8.07 6.58
CA THR A 81 4.48 -8.26 6.03
C THR A 81 4.39 -9.46 5.07
N TYR A 82 5.49 -9.88 4.45
CA TYR A 82 5.56 -11.13 3.67
C TYR A 82 5.50 -12.39 4.54
N GLU A 83 6.07 -12.35 5.73
CA GLU A 83 6.04 -13.46 6.69
C GLU A 83 4.65 -13.57 7.32
N LEU A 84 4.05 -12.44 7.73
CA LEU A 84 2.69 -12.40 8.27
C LEU A 84 1.64 -12.86 7.25
N VAL A 85 1.73 -12.39 6.00
CA VAL A 85 0.78 -12.82 4.95
C VAL A 85 0.97 -14.29 4.59
N HIS A 86 2.19 -14.83 4.70
CA HIS A 86 2.45 -16.24 4.41
C HIS A 86 1.77 -17.17 5.42
N ALA A 87 1.75 -16.79 6.70
CA ALA A 87 1.04 -17.51 7.76
C ALA A 87 -0.49 -17.48 7.61
N LEU A 88 -1.03 -16.61 6.74
CA LEU A 88 -2.46 -16.63 6.41
C LEU A 88 -2.78 -17.58 5.27
N PHE A 89 -1.82 -18.02 4.45
CA PHE A 89 -2.13 -18.78 3.24
C PHE A 89 -2.55 -20.23 3.48
N ASP A 90 -2.17 -20.81 4.62
CA ASP A 90 -2.51 -22.16 5.05
C ASP A 90 -3.81 -22.22 5.88
N ASN A 91 -4.36 -21.06 6.27
CA ASN A 91 -5.63 -20.95 6.99
C ASN A 91 -6.87 -21.20 6.11
N TYR A 92 -6.72 -21.18 4.78
CA TYR A 92 -7.85 -21.24 3.85
C TYR A 92 -7.92 -22.60 3.18
N ALA A 93 -9.09 -23.25 3.30
CA ALA A 93 -9.36 -24.53 2.67
C ALA A 93 -9.82 -24.33 1.22
N LEU A 94 -9.31 -25.12 0.28
CA LEU A 94 -9.72 -25.01 -1.13
C LEU A 94 -11.16 -25.46 -1.40
N ALA A 95 -11.81 -26.16 -0.47
CA ALA A 95 -13.10 -26.80 -0.67
C ALA A 95 -14.25 -26.05 0.02
N GLU A 96 -14.98 -25.23 -0.73
CA GLU A 96 -16.30 -24.70 -0.34
C GLU A 96 -17.30 -25.88 -0.27
N PRO A 97 -17.72 -26.35 0.92
CA PRO A 97 -18.94 -25.79 1.52
C PRO A 97 -19.04 -25.85 3.06
N ASP A 98 -17.98 -26.24 3.78
CA ASP A 98 -18.07 -26.37 5.24
C ASP A 98 -17.98 -24.99 5.90
N ALA A 99 -18.73 -24.78 6.98
CA ALA A 99 -18.69 -23.53 7.70
C ALA A 99 -17.30 -23.36 8.33
N GLU A 100 -16.44 -22.54 7.71
CA GLU A 100 -15.13 -22.20 8.26
C GLU A 100 -15.33 -21.54 9.62
N THR A 101 -14.84 -22.21 10.66
CA THR A 101 -14.87 -21.68 12.01
C THR A 101 -13.50 -21.08 12.27
N GLU A 102 -13.39 -19.76 12.08
CA GLU A 102 -12.17 -19.00 12.36
C GLU A 102 -11.64 -19.32 13.77
N THR A 103 -10.44 -19.88 13.84
CA THR A 103 -9.77 -20.18 15.09
C THR A 103 -9.24 -18.90 15.74
N PRO A 104 -9.01 -18.89 17.07
CA PRO A 104 -8.39 -17.73 17.72
C PRO A 104 -7.02 -17.36 17.13
N GLN A 105 -6.27 -18.34 16.62
CA GLN A 105 -4.96 -18.12 16.01
C GLN A 105 -5.09 -17.50 14.62
N GLU A 106 -5.98 -18.00 13.77
CA GLU A 106 -6.28 -17.39 12.46
C GLU A 106 -6.72 -15.93 12.62
N ARG A 107 -7.53 -15.65 13.64
CA ARG A 107 -7.92 -14.28 13.99
C ARG A 107 -6.70 -13.44 14.39
N GLU A 108 -5.82 -13.97 15.24
CA GLU A 108 -4.61 -13.25 15.67
C GLU A 108 -3.72 -12.91 14.48
N GLU A 109 -3.51 -13.85 13.55
CA GLU A 109 -2.71 -13.64 12.34
C GLU A 109 -3.29 -12.55 11.42
N ILE A 110 -4.63 -12.47 11.30
CA ILE A 110 -5.31 -11.38 10.58
C ILE A 110 -5.00 -10.03 11.25
N HIS A 111 -5.09 -9.98 12.58
CA HIS A 111 -4.86 -8.76 13.35
C HIS A 111 -3.37 -8.33 13.30
N ASP A 112 -2.44 -9.27 13.40
CA ASP A 112 -1.00 -8.99 13.27
C ASP A 112 -0.65 -8.42 11.89
N LEU A 113 -1.23 -8.99 10.82
CA LEU A 113 -1.07 -8.42 9.48
C LEU A 113 -1.66 -7.01 9.41
N LEU A 114 -2.90 -6.82 9.88
CA LEU A 114 -3.56 -5.51 9.83
C LEU A 114 -2.79 -4.44 10.61
N ASP A 115 -2.28 -4.75 11.79
CA ASP A 115 -1.47 -3.83 12.60
C ASP A 115 -0.14 -3.48 11.91
N ALA A 116 0.48 -4.44 11.22
CA ALA A 116 1.70 -4.19 10.45
C ALA A 116 1.45 -3.30 9.22
N VAL A 117 0.29 -3.43 8.56
CA VAL A 117 0.02 -2.72 7.30
C VAL A 117 -0.70 -1.39 7.48
N VAL A 118 -1.52 -1.20 8.52
CA VAL A 118 -2.49 -0.08 8.63
C VAL A 118 -1.88 1.31 8.47
N ASP A 119 -0.67 1.52 9.02
CA ASP A 119 0.08 2.77 8.94
C ASP A 119 1.35 2.66 8.06
N SER A 120 1.44 1.62 7.21
CA SER A 120 2.49 1.49 6.20
C SER A 120 2.42 2.63 5.16
N PRO A 121 3.54 2.95 4.47
CA PRO A 121 3.56 4.03 3.47
C PRO A 121 2.44 3.99 2.42
N PRO A 122 2.15 2.87 1.72
CA PRO A 122 1.07 2.84 0.74
C PRO A 122 -0.32 3.03 1.38
N MET A 123 -0.53 2.51 2.59
CA MET A 123 -1.79 2.67 3.31
C MET A 123 -2.02 4.10 3.79
N LEU A 124 -0.97 4.82 4.19
CA LEU A 124 -1.07 6.24 4.53
C LEU A 124 -1.42 7.09 3.30
N VAL A 125 -0.87 6.76 2.12
CA VAL A 125 -1.24 7.41 0.87
C VAL A 125 -2.71 7.14 0.54
N ALA A 126 -3.16 5.89 0.66
CA ALA A 126 -4.56 5.52 0.46
C ALA A 126 -5.50 6.24 1.44
N ARG A 127 -5.21 6.21 2.75
CA ARG A 127 -6.01 6.88 3.78
C ARG A 127 -6.16 8.37 3.50
N ARG A 128 -5.06 9.07 3.23
CA ARG A 128 -5.08 10.51 2.89
C ARG A 128 -5.93 10.80 1.65
N TYR A 129 -5.82 9.97 0.62
CA TYR A 129 -6.64 10.12 -0.58
C TYR A 129 -8.13 9.96 -0.27
N LEU A 130 -8.51 8.98 0.56
CA LEU A 130 -9.90 8.80 0.99
C LEU A 130 -10.39 10.00 1.80
N GLU A 131 -9.56 10.54 2.69
CA GLU A 131 -9.91 11.74 3.47
C GLU A 131 -10.17 12.94 2.56
N GLU A 132 -9.27 13.20 1.60
CA GLU A 132 -9.42 14.28 0.62
C GLU A 132 -10.65 14.08 -0.26
N ALA A 133 -10.84 12.87 -0.78
CA ALA A 133 -11.92 12.58 -1.74
C ALA A 133 -13.31 12.58 -1.09
N THR A 134 -13.40 12.17 0.17
CA THR A 134 -14.67 12.14 0.91
C THR A 134 -14.95 13.40 1.71
N GLY A 135 -13.93 14.23 1.95
CA GLY A 135 -14.03 15.38 2.85
C GLY A 135 -14.23 14.98 4.32
N THR A 136 -13.92 13.74 4.69
CA THR A 136 -14.09 13.22 6.06
C THR A 136 -12.76 12.78 6.63
N SER A 137 -12.49 13.09 7.90
CA SER A 137 -11.31 12.54 8.57
C SER A 137 -11.49 11.05 8.83
N VAL A 138 -10.41 10.30 8.64
CA VAL A 138 -10.36 8.85 8.84
C VAL A 138 -9.26 8.58 9.85
N SER A 139 -9.66 8.42 11.12
CA SER A 139 -8.73 8.04 12.19
C SER A 139 -8.07 6.68 11.90
N SER A 140 -6.91 6.40 12.50
CA SER A 140 -6.25 5.10 12.34
C SER A 140 -7.18 3.94 12.73
N ALA A 141 -7.93 4.07 13.83
CA ALA A 141 -8.93 3.06 14.24
C ALA A 141 -10.07 2.87 13.20
N ARG A 142 -10.56 3.94 12.59
CA ARG A 142 -11.58 3.84 11.52
C ARG A 142 -10.99 3.22 10.25
N TRP A 143 -9.74 3.54 9.95
CA TRP A 143 -9.01 2.98 8.81
C TRP A 143 -8.80 1.48 8.98
N TYR A 144 -8.30 1.06 10.15
CA TYR A 144 -8.20 -0.34 10.56
C TYR A 144 -9.53 -1.07 10.37
N ALA A 145 -10.63 -0.53 10.93
CA ALA A 145 -11.94 -1.15 10.82
C ALA A 145 -12.43 -1.25 9.37
N THR A 146 -12.11 -0.25 8.53
CA THR A 146 -12.44 -0.28 7.09
C THR A 146 -11.65 -1.37 6.37
N LEU A 147 -10.36 -1.54 6.66
CA LEU A 147 -9.54 -2.60 6.07
C LEU A 147 -10.02 -3.98 6.51
N LEU A 148 -10.27 -4.17 7.82
CA LEU A 148 -10.83 -5.40 8.38
C LEU A 148 -12.16 -5.76 7.70
N GLU A 149 -13.08 -4.80 7.61
CA GLU A 149 -14.40 -4.99 6.99
C GLU A 149 -14.30 -5.33 5.50
N MET A 150 -13.46 -4.62 4.76
CA MET A 150 -13.39 -4.76 3.30
C MET A 150 -12.66 -6.03 2.85
N TRP A 151 -11.67 -6.49 3.61
CA TRP A 151 -10.80 -7.59 3.20
C TRP A 151 -11.01 -8.88 3.97
N PHE A 152 -11.19 -8.83 5.29
CA PHE A 152 -11.09 -10.05 6.12
C PHE A 152 -12.43 -10.52 6.69
N ARG A 153 -13.41 -9.63 6.88
CA ARG A 153 -14.74 -10.05 7.33
C ARG A 153 -15.38 -10.97 6.30
N THR A 154 -15.83 -12.13 6.77
CA THR A 154 -16.57 -13.09 5.96
C THR A 154 -17.98 -12.59 5.63
N PHE A 155 -18.47 -12.93 4.46
CA PHE A 155 -19.81 -12.59 3.99
C PHE A 155 -20.38 -13.71 3.12
N SER A 156 -21.70 -13.78 3.02
CA SER A 156 -22.37 -14.79 2.22
C SER A 156 -22.83 -14.23 0.87
N GLU A 157 -22.52 -14.91 -0.22
CA GLU A 157 -22.97 -14.54 -1.56
C GLU A 157 -23.07 -15.76 -2.48
N GLY A 158 -24.09 -15.80 -3.35
CA GLY A 158 -24.19 -16.85 -4.37
C GLY A 158 -24.42 -18.28 -3.85
N GLY A 159 -24.78 -18.43 -2.57
CA GLY A 159 -24.95 -19.73 -1.90
C GLY A 159 -23.73 -20.15 -1.05
N ASP A 160 -22.63 -19.42 -1.16
CA ASP A 160 -21.47 -19.58 -0.27
C ASP A 160 -21.70 -18.78 1.02
N PRO A 161 -21.57 -19.39 2.21
CA PRO A 161 -21.75 -18.71 3.47
C PRO A 161 -20.55 -17.91 3.98
N ALA A 162 -19.32 -18.15 3.53
CA ALA A 162 -18.09 -17.80 4.25
C ALA A 162 -16.99 -17.14 3.38
N LEU A 163 -17.35 -16.33 2.38
CA LEU A 163 -16.39 -15.68 1.48
C LEU A 163 -15.65 -14.51 2.16
N SER A 164 -14.35 -14.34 1.88
CA SER A 164 -13.62 -13.11 2.23
C SER A 164 -12.90 -12.48 1.03
N GLY A 165 -12.65 -11.17 1.09
CA GLY A 165 -11.96 -10.46 0.01
C GLY A 165 -10.48 -10.80 -0.06
N PHE A 166 -9.86 -11.02 1.10
CA PHE A 166 -8.47 -11.40 1.23
C PHE A 166 -8.23 -12.77 0.61
N GLU A 167 -8.98 -13.79 1.03
CA GLU A 167 -8.90 -15.13 0.48
C GLU A 167 -9.02 -15.13 -1.04
N HIS A 168 -10.10 -14.54 -1.57
CA HIS A 168 -10.31 -14.52 -3.01
C HIS A 168 -9.14 -13.85 -3.77
N VAL A 169 -8.69 -12.68 -3.32
CA VAL A 169 -7.66 -11.91 -4.06
C VAL A 169 -6.26 -12.51 -3.87
N PHE A 170 -5.90 -12.96 -2.67
CA PHE A 170 -4.54 -13.37 -2.34
C PHE A 170 -4.29 -14.87 -2.47
N VAL A 171 -5.27 -15.70 -2.11
CA VAL A 171 -5.15 -17.17 -2.05
C VAL A 171 -5.81 -17.82 -3.26
N GLY A 172 -7.03 -17.39 -3.59
CA GLY A 172 -7.88 -17.94 -4.63
C GLY A 172 -8.80 -19.05 -4.13
N GLU A 173 -9.94 -19.17 -4.78
CA GLU A 173 -11.03 -20.09 -4.42
C GLU A 173 -11.26 -21.11 -5.53
N GLN A 174 -11.63 -22.34 -5.16
CA GLN A 174 -11.93 -23.38 -6.14
C GLN A 174 -13.36 -23.21 -6.69
N GLN A 175 -13.48 -23.09 -8.02
CA GLN A 175 -14.76 -23.19 -8.71
C GLN A 175 -14.75 -24.33 -9.72
N GLY A 176 -15.28 -25.49 -9.32
CA GLY A 176 -15.22 -26.71 -10.12
C GLY A 176 -13.76 -27.11 -10.40
N PRO A 177 -13.32 -27.23 -11.67
CA PRO A 177 -11.92 -27.55 -12.02
C PRO A 177 -11.03 -26.31 -12.17
N LYS A 178 -11.49 -25.13 -11.73
CA LYS A 178 -10.80 -23.85 -11.94
C LYS A 178 -10.50 -23.17 -10.61
N VAL A 179 -9.56 -22.25 -10.64
CA VAL A 179 -9.33 -21.28 -9.56
C VAL A 179 -9.87 -19.93 -9.98
N GLN A 180 -10.68 -19.34 -9.11
CA GLN A 180 -11.11 -17.95 -9.17
C GLN A 180 -10.25 -17.12 -8.22
N GLY A 181 -10.13 -15.82 -8.50
CA GLY A 181 -9.26 -14.98 -7.68
C GLY A 181 -7.78 -15.31 -7.90
N TYR A 182 -6.94 -15.35 -6.86
CA TYR A 182 -5.49 -15.60 -6.97
C TYR A 182 -4.78 -14.56 -7.87
N HIS A 183 -4.53 -13.39 -7.29
CA HIS A 183 -3.98 -12.21 -7.95
C HIS A 183 -2.77 -11.60 -7.22
N PHE A 184 -2.14 -12.36 -6.31
CA PHE A 184 -0.95 -11.92 -5.60
C PHE A 184 0.32 -12.61 -6.11
N TRP A 185 1.30 -11.83 -6.58
CA TRP A 185 2.51 -12.34 -7.20
C TRP A 185 3.36 -13.16 -6.25
N TYR A 186 3.40 -12.81 -4.96
CA TYR A 186 4.24 -13.50 -3.99
C TYR A 186 3.69 -14.89 -3.70
N LYS A 187 2.36 -15.04 -3.59
CA LYS A 187 1.72 -16.36 -3.52
C LYS A 187 2.04 -17.19 -4.76
N TYR A 188 1.96 -16.57 -5.95
CA TYR A 188 2.37 -17.22 -7.19
C TYR A 188 3.83 -17.68 -7.13
N TYR A 189 4.77 -16.80 -6.76
CA TYR A 189 6.19 -17.12 -6.62
C TYR A 189 6.46 -18.20 -5.56
N LEU A 190 5.66 -18.25 -4.50
CA LEU A 190 5.75 -19.30 -3.51
C LEU A 190 5.16 -20.61 -3.99
N ASP A 191 4.31 -20.65 -5.01
CA ASP A 191 3.77 -21.89 -5.57
C ASP A 191 4.59 -22.35 -6.79
N ASP A 192 5.10 -21.42 -7.60
CA ASP A 192 5.97 -21.59 -8.77
C ASP A 192 7.42 -21.91 -8.31
N GLY A 193 8.00 -23.01 -8.77
CA GLY A 193 9.35 -23.44 -8.35
C GLY A 193 9.44 -24.08 -6.95
N MET A 194 8.32 -24.52 -6.37
CA MET A 194 8.28 -25.16 -5.04
C MET A 194 8.95 -26.52 -4.95
N ALA A 195 8.81 -27.34 -5.98
CA ALA A 195 9.36 -28.69 -5.98
C ALA A 195 10.90 -28.68 -6.05
N GLN A 196 11.47 -27.53 -6.43
CA GLN A 196 12.90 -27.28 -6.54
C GLN A 196 13.53 -26.83 -5.20
N ARG A 197 12.73 -26.54 -4.16
CA ARG A 197 13.21 -26.16 -2.82
C ARG A 197 13.51 -27.39 -1.96
N GLU A 198 14.64 -27.38 -1.25
CA GLU A 198 15.04 -28.49 -0.37
C GLU A 198 14.00 -28.73 0.75
N GLY A 199 13.62 -29.99 0.96
CA GLY A 199 12.67 -30.40 2.02
C GLY A 199 11.19 -30.39 1.63
N THR A 200 10.78 -29.68 0.57
CA THR A 200 9.36 -29.53 0.19
C THR A 200 8.68 -30.85 -0.19
N ARG A 201 9.39 -31.76 -0.87
CA ARG A 201 8.85 -33.07 -1.28
C ARG A 201 8.53 -34.00 -0.09
N ALA A 202 9.18 -33.80 1.05
CA ALA A 202 8.90 -34.54 2.27
C ALA A 202 7.65 -34.01 3.00
N ALA A 203 7.40 -32.70 2.90
CA ALA A 203 6.23 -32.04 3.47
C ALA A 203 4.94 -32.26 2.66
N PHE A 204 5.06 -32.50 1.34
CA PHE A 204 3.94 -32.76 0.43
C PHE A 204 4.12 -34.08 -0.34
N PRO A 205 3.78 -35.24 0.26
CA PRO A 205 3.84 -36.53 -0.41
C PRO A 205 2.96 -36.56 -1.66
N GLY A 206 3.55 -36.80 -2.84
CA GLY A 206 2.87 -36.80 -4.14
C GLY A 206 3.12 -35.59 -5.03
N LEU A 207 3.94 -34.63 -4.59
CA LEU A 207 4.45 -33.54 -5.43
C LEU A 207 5.63 -34.04 -6.29
N ASP A 208 5.32 -34.57 -7.48
CA ASP A 208 6.32 -35.10 -8.41
C ASP A 208 7.03 -33.99 -9.23
N ASP A 209 6.39 -32.82 -9.37
CA ASP A 209 6.83 -31.65 -10.14
C ASP A 209 6.39 -30.33 -9.46
N ASP A 210 6.68 -29.16 -10.03
CA ASP A 210 6.26 -27.87 -9.49
C ASP A 210 4.72 -27.76 -9.30
N ARG A 211 4.29 -26.97 -8.30
CA ARG A 211 2.85 -26.78 -8.04
C ARG A 211 2.18 -25.99 -9.15
N ILE A 212 2.92 -25.15 -9.86
CA ILE A 212 2.41 -24.37 -10.98
C ILE A 212 3.02 -24.91 -12.26
N VAL A 213 2.18 -25.20 -13.23
CA VAL A 213 2.61 -25.53 -14.59
C VAL A 213 2.13 -24.43 -15.52
N TYR A 214 3.06 -23.68 -16.09
CA TYR A 214 2.75 -22.61 -17.02
C TYR A 214 2.10 -23.18 -18.29
N LEU A 215 0.98 -22.58 -18.72
CA LEU A 215 0.30 -22.97 -19.95
C LEU A 215 0.59 -22.01 -21.09
N ARG A 216 0.39 -20.70 -20.86
CA ARG A 216 0.60 -19.65 -21.86
C ARG A 216 0.61 -18.25 -21.26
N GLY A 217 1.30 -17.34 -21.93
CA GLY A 217 1.24 -15.91 -21.69
C GLY A 217 0.13 -15.30 -22.54
N ALA A 218 -0.51 -14.26 -22.01
CA ALA A 218 -1.49 -13.46 -22.73
C ALA A 218 -1.02 -12.00 -22.88
N TYR A 219 0.30 -11.82 -23.02
CA TYR A 219 0.93 -10.53 -23.26
C TYR A 219 0.46 -9.95 -24.60
N LYS A 220 0.10 -8.68 -24.59
CA LYS A 220 -0.34 -7.92 -25.76
C LYS A 220 0.10 -6.48 -25.65
N ASP A 221 0.02 -5.72 -26.73
CA ASP A 221 0.19 -4.26 -26.73
C ASP A 221 1.50 -3.79 -26.04
N GLY A 222 2.59 -4.53 -26.24
CA GLY A 222 3.91 -4.21 -25.69
C GLY A 222 4.06 -4.41 -24.17
N GLN A 223 3.18 -5.22 -23.54
CA GLN A 223 3.21 -5.53 -22.11
C GLN A 223 4.56 -6.12 -21.66
N GLU A 224 5.26 -6.83 -22.53
CA GLU A 224 6.55 -7.48 -22.24
C GLU A 224 7.67 -6.52 -21.82
N ARG A 225 7.45 -5.20 -21.98
CA ARG A 225 8.36 -4.13 -21.54
C ARG A 225 8.15 -3.69 -20.10
N PHE A 226 7.07 -4.13 -19.46
CA PHE A 226 6.65 -3.69 -18.13
C PHE A 226 6.77 -4.87 -17.15
N ALA A 227 7.86 -4.89 -16.38
CA ALA A 227 8.17 -6.01 -15.48
C ALA A 227 7.13 -6.17 -14.36
N GLU A 228 6.47 -5.08 -13.95
CA GLU A 228 5.42 -5.10 -12.94
C GLU A 228 4.13 -5.79 -13.40
N SER A 229 4.02 -6.19 -14.66
CA SER A 229 2.75 -6.64 -15.25
C SER A 229 2.88 -8.02 -15.87
N VAL A 230 2.27 -9.02 -15.24
CA VAL A 230 2.21 -10.40 -15.74
C VAL A 230 0.76 -10.77 -16.05
N THR A 231 0.53 -11.32 -17.24
CA THR A 231 -0.76 -11.91 -17.64
C THR A 231 -0.52 -13.32 -18.18
N ILE A 232 -0.92 -14.34 -17.43
CA ILE A 232 -0.59 -15.75 -17.73
C ILE A 232 -1.77 -16.68 -17.47
N SER A 233 -1.71 -17.87 -18.04
CA SER A 233 -2.58 -19.01 -17.74
C SER A 233 -1.70 -20.15 -17.24
N TYR A 234 -2.17 -20.87 -16.23
CA TYR A 234 -1.42 -21.95 -15.60
C TYR A 234 -2.35 -23.03 -15.04
N LYS A 235 -1.81 -24.24 -14.87
CA LYS A 235 -2.39 -25.24 -13.97
C LYS A 235 -1.75 -25.10 -12.60
N TRP A 236 -2.52 -25.37 -11.57
CA TRP A 236 -2.07 -25.33 -10.19
C TRP A 236 -2.44 -26.66 -9.51
N MET A 237 -1.42 -27.38 -9.01
CA MET A 237 -1.56 -28.47 -8.06
C MET A 237 -1.73 -27.86 -6.67
N ALA A 238 -2.97 -27.48 -6.38
CA ALA A 238 -3.34 -26.70 -5.22
C ALA A 238 -3.39 -27.59 -3.96
N PRO A 239 -2.67 -27.23 -2.89
CA PRO A 239 -2.72 -27.99 -1.63
C PRO A 239 -4.03 -27.71 -0.91
N ASP A 240 -4.77 -28.78 -0.64
CA ASP A 240 -5.87 -28.78 0.30
C ASP A 240 -5.32 -29.27 1.64
N TYR A 241 -5.08 -28.35 2.56
CA TYR A 241 -4.41 -28.63 3.83
C TYR A 241 -5.30 -29.46 4.78
N ASP A 242 -6.61 -29.25 4.75
CA ASP A 242 -7.58 -30.00 5.55
C ASP A 242 -7.70 -31.44 5.08
N ALA A 243 -7.88 -31.64 3.78
CA ALA A 243 -8.00 -32.97 3.21
C ALA A 243 -6.63 -33.65 2.99
N GLN A 244 -5.53 -32.92 3.16
CA GLN A 244 -4.15 -33.36 2.92
C GLN A 244 -3.94 -33.95 1.51
N VAL A 245 -4.53 -33.32 0.48
CA VAL A 245 -4.43 -33.75 -0.92
C VAL A 245 -4.05 -32.60 -1.85
N LEU A 246 -3.47 -32.94 -3.01
CA LEU A 246 -3.25 -31.98 -4.10
C LEU A 246 -4.41 -32.03 -5.10
N ARG A 247 -5.00 -30.87 -5.40
CA ARG A 247 -6.09 -30.73 -6.36
C ARG A 247 -5.60 -30.09 -7.66
N PRO A 248 -5.75 -30.73 -8.83
CA PRO A 248 -5.38 -30.13 -10.10
C PRO A 248 -6.44 -29.11 -10.52
N LEU A 249 -6.08 -27.82 -10.44
CA LEU A 249 -6.94 -26.70 -10.81
C LEU A 249 -6.34 -25.94 -11.99
N THR A 250 -7.17 -25.22 -12.74
CA THR A 250 -6.73 -24.38 -13.87
C THR A 250 -7.09 -22.92 -13.66
N LYS A 251 -6.11 -22.03 -13.85
CA LYS A 251 -6.33 -20.59 -13.99
C LYS A 251 -6.30 -20.19 -15.46
N PRO A 252 -7.45 -19.93 -16.10
CA PRO A 252 -7.51 -19.68 -17.56
C PRO A 252 -6.86 -18.36 -17.97
N THR A 253 -6.92 -17.35 -17.10
CA THR A 253 -6.18 -16.09 -17.19
C THR A 253 -6.02 -15.53 -15.77
N GLY A 254 -4.79 -15.34 -15.31
CA GLY A 254 -4.43 -14.63 -14.10
C GLY A 254 -3.57 -13.41 -14.45
N GLY A 255 -3.81 -12.30 -13.74
CA GLY A 255 -3.03 -11.08 -13.86
C GLY A 255 -2.72 -10.52 -12.49
N PHE A 256 -1.48 -10.11 -12.26
CA PHE A 256 -1.04 -9.56 -10.99
C PHE A 256 0.04 -8.50 -11.19
N PHE A 257 0.13 -7.58 -10.24
CA PHE A 257 1.22 -6.63 -10.16
C PHE A 257 2.44 -7.30 -9.49
N VAL A 258 3.50 -7.53 -10.25
CA VAL A 258 4.74 -8.12 -9.71
C VAL A 258 5.50 -7.08 -8.90
N GLY A 259 5.92 -7.44 -7.70
CA GLY A 259 6.68 -6.54 -6.84
C GLY A 259 5.84 -5.65 -5.93
N CYS A 260 4.51 -5.66 -6.09
CA CYS A 260 3.61 -4.99 -5.16
C CYS A 260 3.52 -5.79 -3.85
N SER A 261 3.67 -5.16 -2.68
CA SER A 261 3.51 -5.85 -1.40
C SER A 261 2.04 -6.18 -1.08
N VAL A 262 1.79 -6.88 0.03
CA VAL A 262 0.43 -7.12 0.52
C VAL A 262 -0.27 -5.80 0.86
N GLU A 263 0.42 -4.89 1.55
CA GLU A 263 -0.11 -3.58 1.90
C GLU A 263 -0.30 -2.67 0.68
N GLY A 264 0.58 -2.76 -0.32
CA GLY A 264 0.44 -2.06 -1.59
C GLY A 264 -0.81 -2.51 -2.34
N LEU A 265 -1.00 -3.82 -2.49
CA LEU A 265 -2.15 -4.37 -3.21
C LEU A 265 -3.46 -4.08 -2.47
N MET A 266 -3.47 -4.21 -1.15
CA MET A 266 -4.63 -3.85 -0.32
C MET A 266 -4.93 -2.35 -0.42
N ALA A 267 -3.93 -1.48 -0.42
CA ALA A 267 -4.12 -0.03 -0.58
C ALA A 267 -4.76 0.31 -1.94
N LEU A 268 -4.23 -0.24 -3.04
CA LEU A 268 -4.79 -0.07 -4.40
C LEU A 268 -6.24 -0.54 -4.47
N GLY A 269 -6.52 -1.74 -3.94
CA GLY A 269 -7.86 -2.32 -3.94
C GLY A 269 -8.84 -1.54 -3.08
N THR A 270 -8.42 -1.09 -1.89
CA THR A 270 -9.26 -0.31 -0.98
C THR A 270 -9.66 1.03 -1.58
N VAL A 271 -8.70 1.77 -2.14
CA VAL A 271 -8.98 3.03 -2.84
C VAL A 271 -9.96 2.82 -3.99
N ARG A 272 -9.73 1.78 -4.81
CA ARG A 272 -10.58 1.47 -5.96
C ARG A 272 -11.99 1.02 -5.56
N ALA A 273 -12.12 0.30 -4.45
CA ALA A 273 -13.38 -0.22 -3.94
C ALA A 273 -14.19 0.81 -3.13
N HIS A 274 -13.55 1.80 -2.53
CA HIS A 274 -14.22 2.76 -1.66
C HIS A 274 -15.24 3.64 -2.42
N LEU A 275 -16.54 3.45 -2.13
CA LEU A 275 -17.64 4.11 -2.85
C LEU A 275 -17.59 5.64 -2.78
N GLY A 276 -17.22 6.18 -1.61
CA GLY A 276 -17.16 7.62 -1.39
C GLY A 276 -16.02 8.30 -2.14
N ALA A 277 -14.93 7.58 -2.40
CA ALA A 277 -13.74 8.16 -3.01
C ALA A 277 -13.86 8.26 -4.54
N ARG A 278 -14.67 7.37 -5.14
CA ARG A 278 -14.92 7.32 -6.59
C ARG A 278 -13.61 7.33 -7.39
N ALA A 279 -12.62 6.60 -6.91
CA ALA A 279 -11.31 6.52 -7.54
C ALA A 279 -11.44 6.03 -9.00
N PRO A 280 -10.57 6.48 -9.92
CA PRO A 280 -10.67 6.12 -11.33
C PRO A 280 -10.56 4.62 -11.55
N LYS A 281 -11.19 4.13 -12.62
CA LYS A 281 -11.06 2.73 -13.01
C LYS A 281 -9.71 2.43 -13.67
N GLU A 282 -9.11 3.45 -14.28
CA GLU A 282 -7.82 3.33 -14.95
C GLU A 282 -6.70 3.87 -14.07
N ALA A 283 -5.57 3.17 -14.08
CA ALA A 283 -4.33 3.55 -13.45
C ALA A 283 -3.23 3.69 -14.50
N VAL A 284 -2.31 4.63 -14.28
CA VAL A 284 -1.00 4.63 -14.93
C VAL A 284 0.02 4.27 -13.86
N ILE A 285 0.75 3.17 -14.05
CA ILE A 285 1.84 2.73 -13.17
C ILE A 285 3.05 2.46 -14.04
N ASN A 286 4.19 3.08 -13.73
CA ASN A 286 5.47 2.99 -14.44
C ASN A 286 5.36 3.16 -15.97
N GLY A 287 4.45 4.04 -16.41
CA GLY A 287 4.21 4.31 -17.83
C GLY A 287 3.33 3.27 -18.55
N ALA A 288 2.81 2.27 -17.85
CA ALA A 288 1.79 1.34 -18.34
C ALA A 288 0.39 1.72 -17.84
N ARG A 289 -0.62 1.53 -18.69
CA ARG A 289 -2.03 1.72 -18.36
C ARG A 289 -2.68 0.42 -17.95
N TYR A 290 -3.50 0.49 -16.90
CA TYR A 290 -4.24 -0.64 -16.35
C TYR A 290 -5.68 -0.27 -16.11
N GLU A 291 -6.63 -1.13 -16.44
CA GLU A 291 -7.97 -1.09 -15.84
C GLU A 291 -7.91 -1.89 -14.53
N LEU A 292 -8.17 -1.22 -13.42
CA LEU A 292 -8.29 -1.84 -12.11
C LEU A 292 -9.71 -2.39 -11.94
N LYS A 293 -9.83 -3.69 -12.15
CA LYS A 293 -11.08 -4.43 -11.94
C LYS A 293 -11.32 -4.55 -10.44
N VAL A 294 -12.53 -4.22 -10.03
CA VAL A 294 -13.00 -4.45 -8.66
C VAL A 294 -14.44 -4.88 -8.71
N PHE A 295 -14.76 -5.93 -7.97
CA PHE A 295 -16.12 -6.35 -7.71
C PHE A 295 -16.31 -6.35 -6.20
N ARG A 296 -17.52 -6.00 -5.77
CA ARG A 296 -17.90 -5.90 -4.37
C ARG A 296 -19.02 -6.88 -4.10
N SER A 297 -19.15 -7.26 -2.84
CA SER A 297 -20.34 -7.95 -2.35
C SER A 297 -21.62 -7.16 -2.65
N ALA A 298 -22.77 -7.84 -2.64
CA ALA A 298 -24.08 -7.24 -2.89
C ALA A 298 -24.40 -6.04 -1.98
N ASN A 299 -23.96 -6.06 -0.72
CA ASN A 299 -24.09 -4.96 0.25
C ASN A 299 -23.06 -3.82 0.05
N ASN A 300 -22.12 -3.98 -0.89
CA ASN A 300 -20.99 -3.08 -1.16
C ASN A 300 -20.02 -2.83 0.00
N GLN A 301 -20.03 -3.67 1.03
CA GLN A 301 -19.14 -3.53 2.19
C GLN A 301 -17.80 -4.24 1.99
N HIS A 302 -17.78 -5.32 1.21
CA HIS A 302 -16.62 -6.17 1.03
C HIS A 302 -16.08 -6.10 -0.39
N ILE A 303 -14.77 -6.24 -0.54
CA ILE A 303 -14.16 -6.55 -1.83
C ILE A 303 -14.43 -8.03 -2.11
N ARG A 304 -14.98 -8.33 -3.29
CA ARG A 304 -15.11 -9.72 -3.77
C ARG A 304 -13.91 -10.12 -4.62
N THR A 305 -13.44 -9.23 -5.48
CA THR A 305 -12.21 -9.45 -6.25
C THR A 305 -11.60 -8.13 -6.66
N PHE A 306 -10.28 -8.12 -6.82
CA PHE A 306 -9.50 -6.97 -7.27
C PHE A 306 -8.29 -7.46 -8.06
N TYR A 307 -8.09 -6.94 -9.27
CA TYR A 307 -6.93 -7.29 -10.09
C TYR A 307 -6.67 -6.25 -11.20
N PRO A 308 -5.41 -6.13 -11.65
CA PRO A 308 -5.08 -5.30 -12.79
C PRO A 308 -5.39 -6.01 -14.12
N MET A 309 -5.83 -5.22 -15.10
CA MET A 309 -5.89 -5.64 -16.50
C MET A 309 -5.13 -4.64 -17.36
N TYR A 310 -4.01 -5.07 -17.94
CA TYR A 310 -3.18 -4.21 -18.79
C TYR A 310 -3.93 -3.75 -20.05
N LEU A 311 -3.80 -2.45 -20.36
CA LEU A 311 -4.46 -1.78 -21.48
C LEU A 311 -3.50 -1.29 -22.58
N GLY A 312 -2.19 -1.28 -22.32
CA GLY A 312 -1.19 -0.72 -23.22
C GLY A 312 -0.25 0.28 -22.53
N PRO A 313 0.78 0.78 -23.21
CA PRO A 313 1.61 1.87 -22.71
C PRO A 313 0.79 3.17 -22.61
N ALA A 314 1.15 4.04 -21.69
CA ALA A 314 0.70 5.43 -21.72
C ALA A 314 1.39 6.14 -22.91
N THR A 315 0.64 6.62 -23.90
CA THR A 315 1.19 7.41 -25.01
C THR A 315 1.65 8.79 -24.51
N ASP A 316 2.86 9.21 -24.86
CA ASP A 316 3.54 10.47 -24.48
C ASP A 316 3.61 10.80 -22.99
N VAL A 317 4.17 9.87 -22.22
CA VAL A 317 4.91 10.24 -21.00
C VAL A 317 6.33 9.73 -21.21
N THR A 318 7.23 10.64 -21.62
CA THR A 318 8.65 10.48 -21.32
C THR A 318 8.74 10.04 -19.85
N PRO A 319 9.49 8.97 -19.51
CA PRO A 319 9.69 8.62 -18.11
C PRO A 319 10.09 9.91 -17.37
N PRO A 320 9.54 10.19 -16.18
CA PRO A 320 9.93 11.39 -15.44
C PRO A 320 11.45 11.43 -15.43
N PRO A 321 12.10 12.52 -15.88
CA PRO A 321 13.53 12.63 -15.69
C PRO A 321 13.80 12.46 -14.21
N ASP A 322 14.67 11.51 -13.86
CA ASP A 322 15.20 11.33 -12.51
C ASP A 322 15.49 12.70 -11.92
N GLY A 323 14.73 13.09 -10.89
CA GLY A 323 14.91 14.42 -10.29
C GLY A 323 13.66 15.19 -9.88
N GLN A 324 12.45 14.62 -9.88
CA GLN A 324 11.48 15.14 -8.91
C GLN A 324 11.99 14.75 -7.51
N PRO A 325 12.17 15.71 -6.58
CA PRO A 325 12.60 15.36 -5.25
C PRO A 325 11.57 14.39 -4.69
N LEU A 326 12.02 13.16 -4.43
CA LEU A 326 11.34 12.25 -3.53
C LEU A 326 10.88 13.06 -2.31
N PRO A 327 9.67 12.83 -1.76
CA PRO A 327 9.35 13.39 -0.45
C PRO A 327 10.53 13.08 0.47
N ASP A 328 11.06 14.14 1.12
CA ASP A 328 12.29 14.09 1.93
C ASP A 328 12.32 12.76 2.70
N PRO A 329 13.39 11.94 2.58
CA PRO A 329 13.42 10.61 3.19
C PRO A 329 13.03 10.74 4.66
N ILE A 330 11.94 10.07 5.05
CA ILE A 330 11.41 10.13 6.40
C ILE A 330 12.49 9.52 7.30
N GLY A 331 13.11 10.35 8.13
CA GLY A 331 14.07 9.88 9.11
C GLY A 331 13.35 8.99 10.11
N ASN A 332 14.02 7.93 10.59
CA ASN A 332 13.47 6.99 11.57
C ASN A 332 13.40 7.62 12.99
N SER A 333 12.92 8.87 13.09
CA SER A 333 12.79 9.59 14.35
C SER A 333 11.54 9.13 15.08
N LYS A 334 11.69 8.81 16.37
CA LYS A 334 10.59 8.50 17.28
C LYS A 334 9.89 9.75 17.83
N VAL A 335 10.42 10.94 17.53
CA VAL A 335 9.83 12.23 17.93
C VAL A 335 8.89 12.73 16.83
N ARG A 336 7.63 12.97 17.19
CA ARG A 336 6.56 13.40 16.28
C ARG A 336 5.85 14.63 16.78
N ILE A 337 5.34 15.43 15.86
CA ILE A 337 4.36 16.50 16.18
C ILE A 337 3.04 15.83 16.60
N LEU A 338 2.62 16.03 17.84
CA LEU A 338 1.37 15.51 18.41
C LEU A 338 0.20 16.50 18.23
N ALA A 339 0.46 17.77 18.50
CA ALA A 339 -0.55 18.81 18.40
C ALA A 339 0.07 20.18 18.15
N ALA A 340 -0.75 21.16 17.77
CA ALA A 340 -0.35 22.56 17.71
C ALA A 340 -1.49 23.50 18.12
N LEU A 341 -1.16 24.55 18.86
CA LEU A 341 -2.05 25.69 19.07
C LEU A 341 -1.76 26.72 17.97
N VAL A 342 -2.61 26.72 16.95
CA VAL A 342 -2.49 27.61 15.79
C VAL A 342 -3.18 28.96 16.03
N ASN A 343 -4.31 28.96 16.74
CA ASN A 343 -5.07 30.19 16.99
C ASN A 343 -5.32 30.35 18.50
N PRO A 344 -4.35 30.91 19.26
CA PRO A 344 -4.54 31.21 20.68
C PRO A 344 -5.72 32.15 20.90
N GLY A 345 -6.39 32.03 22.05
CA GLY A 345 -7.57 32.85 22.35
C GLY A 345 -7.31 34.17 23.04
N GLY A 346 -8.19 35.15 22.81
CA GLY A 346 -8.24 36.41 23.55
C GLY A 346 -6.96 37.25 23.45
N ASN A 347 -6.48 37.75 24.61
CA ASN A 347 -5.28 38.59 24.71
C ASN A 347 -3.96 37.81 24.53
N ASP A 348 -4.00 36.49 24.33
CA ASP A 348 -2.83 35.62 24.20
C ASP A 348 -2.33 35.50 22.75
N GLN A 349 -2.65 36.50 21.92
CA GLN A 349 -2.27 36.55 20.52
C GLN A 349 -0.73 36.46 20.38
N GLY A 350 -0.22 35.35 19.83
CA GLY A 350 1.21 35.08 19.69
C GLY A 350 1.79 34.02 20.65
N GLU A 351 0.96 33.31 21.41
CA GLU A 351 1.34 32.11 22.19
C GLU A 351 1.20 30.79 21.39
N GLU A 352 1.39 30.87 20.07
CA GLU A 352 1.39 29.70 19.20
C GLU A 352 2.46 28.71 19.65
N HIS A 353 2.14 27.43 19.67
CA HIS A 353 3.07 26.40 20.10
C HIS A 353 2.79 25.06 19.43
N VAL A 354 3.82 24.23 19.36
CA VAL A 354 3.75 22.87 18.83
C VAL A 354 4.10 21.91 19.97
N ILE A 355 3.31 20.85 20.14
CA ILE A 355 3.56 19.78 21.10
C ILE A 355 4.27 18.65 20.36
N LEU A 356 5.45 18.29 20.83
CA LEU A 356 6.25 17.18 20.31
C LEU A 356 6.17 16.01 21.28
N ALA A 357 5.95 14.79 20.77
CA ALA A 357 5.87 13.57 21.56
C ALA A 357 6.96 12.58 21.14
N ASN A 358 7.54 11.90 22.13
CA ASN A 358 8.47 10.79 21.92
C ASN A 358 7.72 9.47 22.07
N GLY A 359 7.47 8.78 20.95
CA GLY A 359 6.84 7.46 20.92
C GLY A 359 7.82 6.29 21.08
N GLY A 360 9.10 6.55 21.37
CA GLY A 360 10.13 5.54 21.58
C GLY A 360 10.17 5.01 23.01
N ALA A 361 10.93 3.94 23.22
CA ALA A 361 11.16 3.32 24.52
C ALA A 361 12.31 3.96 25.33
N GLU A 362 13.04 4.91 24.73
CA GLU A 362 14.17 5.61 25.34
C GLU A 362 13.96 7.13 25.31
N GLU A 363 14.63 7.85 26.21
CA GLU A 363 14.64 9.31 26.24
C GLU A 363 15.35 9.89 25.00
N VAL A 364 14.79 10.94 24.40
CA VAL A 364 15.34 11.56 23.18
C VAL A 364 15.65 13.04 23.42
N SER A 365 16.89 13.43 23.11
CA SER A 365 17.30 14.84 23.07
C SER A 365 16.70 15.57 21.86
N LEU A 366 16.27 16.82 22.06
CA LEU A 366 15.79 17.69 21.01
C LEU A 366 16.89 18.56 20.37
N ALA A 367 18.15 18.44 20.80
CA ALA A 367 19.25 19.17 20.21
C ALA A 367 19.35 18.93 18.70
N GLY A 368 19.46 20.00 17.91
CA GLY A 368 19.49 19.94 16.45
C GLY A 368 18.15 19.72 15.74
N TYR A 369 17.03 19.50 16.44
CA TYR A 369 15.72 19.46 15.80
C TYR A 369 15.29 20.85 15.32
N VAL A 370 14.54 20.90 14.21
CA VAL A 370 14.09 22.15 13.61
C VAL A 370 12.62 22.06 13.19
N LEU A 371 11.80 23.02 13.64
CA LEU A 371 10.45 23.21 13.10
C LEU A 371 10.52 24.07 11.84
N ARG A 372 9.68 23.75 10.86
CA ARG A 372 9.60 24.45 9.57
C ARG A 372 8.14 24.65 9.18
N ASP A 373 7.78 25.87 8.79
CA ASP A 373 6.43 26.18 8.28
C ASP A 373 6.31 25.94 6.76
N VAL A 374 5.09 26.15 6.25
CA VAL A 374 4.76 26.09 4.82
C VAL A 374 5.57 27.06 3.96
N ASN A 375 6.01 28.19 4.54
CA ASN A 375 6.84 29.20 3.86
C ASN A 375 8.34 28.86 3.94
N ARG A 376 8.69 27.67 4.46
CA ARG A 376 10.06 27.19 4.68
C ARG A 376 10.87 28.02 5.68
N LYS A 377 10.23 28.88 6.50
CA LYS A 377 10.92 29.48 7.64
C LYS A 377 11.27 28.39 8.65
N ARG A 378 12.40 28.52 9.32
CA ARG A 378 12.96 27.50 10.21
C ARG A 378 13.09 28.06 11.62
N LEU A 379 12.65 27.30 12.61
CA LEU A 379 12.85 27.53 14.04
C LEU A 379 13.63 26.34 14.62
N PRO A 380 14.95 26.48 14.84
CA PRO A 380 15.72 25.50 15.59
C PRO A 380 15.21 25.40 17.03
N ILE A 381 15.08 24.18 17.55
CA ILE A 381 14.81 23.95 18.97
C ILE A 381 16.12 24.20 19.73
N PRO A 382 16.12 25.00 20.82
CA PRO A 382 17.35 25.29 21.56
C PRO A 382 18.03 24.03 22.08
N ASP A 383 19.35 23.94 21.95
CA ASP A 383 20.13 22.77 22.41
C ASP A 383 20.05 22.52 23.93
N GLY A 384 19.63 23.53 24.71
CA GLY A 384 19.35 23.43 26.14
C GLY A 384 17.93 23.00 26.50
N SER A 385 17.07 22.66 25.53
CA SER A 385 15.74 22.12 25.80
C SER A 385 15.82 20.79 26.52
N ALA A 386 14.96 20.58 27.52
CA ALA A 386 14.87 19.32 28.24
C ALA A 386 14.61 18.17 27.25
N PRO A 387 15.28 17.01 27.41
CA PRO A 387 14.99 15.84 26.60
C PRO A 387 13.55 15.36 26.86
N ILE A 388 12.97 14.63 25.91
CA ILE A 388 11.64 14.05 26.04
C ILE A 388 11.77 12.60 26.51
N PRO A 389 11.31 12.25 27.73
CA PRO A 389 11.27 10.85 28.17
C PRO A 389 10.45 9.95 27.23
N ALA A 390 10.67 8.65 27.30
CA ALA A 390 9.88 7.65 26.58
C ALA A 390 8.38 7.83 26.87
N GLY A 391 7.54 7.81 25.83
CA GLY A 391 6.08 7.96 25.95
C GLY A 391 5.59 9.34 26.42
N SER A 392 6.46 10.35 26.50
CA SER A 392 6.13 11.69 26.99
C SER A 392 6.05 12.72 25.86
N ALA A 393 5.55 13.92 26.18
CA ALA A 393 5.46 15.05 25.26
C ALA A 393 5.93 16.36 25.89
N VAL A 394 6.41 17.28 25.06
CA VAL A 394 6.87 18.61 25.45
C VAL A 394 6.30 19.69 24.54
N THR A 395 6.05 20.86 25.10
CA THR A 395 5.57 22.03 24.37
C THR A 395 6.72 22.90 23.90
N VAL A 396 6.79 23.15 22.59
CA VAL A 396 7.72 24.08 21.95
C VAL A 396 6.95 25.34 21.57
N ARG A 397 7.20 26.44 22.29
CA ARG A 397 6.61 27.75 21.97
C ARG A 397 7.23 28.33 20.72
N LEU A 398 6.42 29.02 19.91
CA LEU A 398 6.84 29.69 18.70
C LEU A 398 7.01 31.18 18.99
N PRO A 399 8.24 31.71 19.04
CA PRO A 399 8.43 33.14 19.21
C PRO A 399 7.79 33.92 18.06
N ARG A 400 7.20 35.08 18.35
CA ARG A 400 6.66 35.97 17.30
C ARG A 400 7.70 36.23 16.22
N GLY A 401 7.32 36.00 14.96
CA GLY A 401 8.18 36.21 13.79
C GLY A 401 9.15 35.06 13.47
N SER A 402 9.10 33.93 14.19
CA SER A 402 9.92 32.76 13.90
C SER A 402 9.39 31.96 12.71
N ILE A 403 8.43 31.07 12.95
CA ILE A 403 7.62 30.38 11.95
C ILE A 403 6.17 30.84 12.09
N GLU A 404 5.40 30.73 11.02
CA GLU A 404 4.04 31.28 10.96
C GLU A 404 3.00 30.18 10.80
N LEU A 405 2.16 30.00 11.83
CA LEU A 405 1.02 29.08 11.77
C LEU A 405 -0.21 29.82 11.23
N SER A 406 -0.43 29.72 9.92
CA SER A 406 -1.51 30.44 9.24
C SER A 406 -2.92 30.02 9.72
N ASN A 407 -3.74 31.00 10.12
CA ASN A 407 -5.18 30.82 10.40
C ASN A 407 -6.03 30.47 9.16
N LYS A 408 -5.41 30.36 7.98
CA LYS A 408 -6.06 29.93 6.73
C LYS A 408 -5.76 28.47 6.40
N GLY A 409 -5.18 27.72 7.33
CA GLY A 409 -4.59 26.40 7.11
C GLY A 409 -3.11 26.51 6.80
N GLY A 410 -2.39 25.42 7.01
CA GLY A 410 -0.94 25.38 6.90
C GLY A 410 -0.35 23.98 7.09
N GLU A 411 0.97 23.94 7.09
CA GLU A 411 1.79 22.74 7.30
C GLU A 411 2.86 23.05 8.35
N ILE A 412 3.14 22.07 9.21
CA ILE A 412 4.23 22.08 10.16
C ILE A 412 5.10 20.86 9.87
N THR A 413 6.37 21.08 9.54
CA THR A 413 7.37 20.04 9.37
C THR A 413 8.34 20.06 10.54
N LEU A 414 8.58 18.92 11.17
CA LEU A 414 9.67 18.69 12.11
C LEU A 414 10.82 18.01 11.36
N LEU A 415 12.01 18.60 11.43
CA LEU A 415 13.25 18.06 10.90
C LEU A 415 14.09 17.50 12.05
N ALA A 416 14.64 16.31 11.86
CA ALA A 416 15.63 15.70 12.74
C ALA A 416 17.01 16.37 12.58
N PRO A 417 17.96 16.12 13.50
CA PRO A 417 19.31 16.71 13.44
C PRO A 417 20.11 16.37 12.19
N ASP A 418 19.81 15.24 11.54
CA ASP A 418 20.39 14.82 10.26
C ASP A 418 19.79 15.57 9.04
N GLY A 419 18.87 16.50 9.28
CA GLY A 419 18.19 17.30 8.26
C GLY A 419 17.02 16.59 7.58
N ARG A 420 16.75 15.32 7.90
CA ARG A 420 15.60 14.57 7.38
C ARG A 420 14.30 14.98 8.06
N VAL A 421 13.18 14.71 7.42
CA VAL A 421 11.86 14.95 8.02
C VAL A 421 11.57 13.88 9.06
N ALA A 422 11.40 14.30 10.32
CA ALA A 422 10.97 13.45 11.42
C ALA A 422 9.44 13.26 11.42
N HIS A 423 8.70 14.36 11.23
CA HIS A 423 7.23 14.33 11.13
C HIS A 423 6.74 15.52 10.33
N ARG A 424 5.62 15.37 9.61
CA ARG A 424 4.98 16.46 8.89
C ARG A 424 3.48 16.34 9.04
N VAL A 425 2.85 17.44 9.45
CA VAL A 425 1.42 17.52 9.71
C VAL A 425 0.85 18.74 9.00
N SER A 426 -0.38 18.64 8.53
CA SER A 426 -1.11 19.74 7.92
C SER A 426 -2.43 19.95 8.65
N TYR A 427 -2.90 21.20 8.65
CA TYR A 427 -4.16 21.56 9.28
C TYR A 427 -4.95 22.50 8.38
N SER A 428 -6.27 22.35 8.41
CA SER A 428 -7.19 23.11 7.57
C SER A 428 -7.54 24.48 8.17
N LYS A 429 -8.07 25.37 7.31
CA LYS A 429 -8.70 26.63 7.73
C LYS A 429 -9.80 26.44 8.78
N ALA A 430 -10.53 25.31 8.72
CA ALA A 430 -11.62 25.04 9.65
C ALA A 430 -11.10 24.69 11.06
N GLN A 431 -10.00 23.93 11.14
CA GLN A 431 -9.31 23.64 12.40
C GLN A 431 -8.64 24.90 12.97
N ALA A 432 -7.96 25.68 12.12
CA ALA A 432 -7.27 26.91 12.53
C ALA A 432 -8.23 28.04 12.98
N LYS A 433 -9.53 27.94 12.71
CA LYS A 433 -10.53 28.92 13.17
C LYS A 433 -10.97 28.72 14.61
N ARG A 434 -10.68 27.55 15.21
CA ARG A 434 -11.10 27.24 16.58
C ARG A 434 -10.12 27.91 17.55
N GLU A 435 -10.58 28.99 18.15
CA GLU A 435 -9.76 29.83 19.02
C GLU A 435 -9.53 29.15 20.38
N GLY A 436 -8.28 29.13 20.84
CA GLY A 436 -7.87 28.51 22.11
C GLY A 436 -7.78 26.98 22.10
N GLU A 437 -8.05 26.32 20.96
CA GLU A 437 -8.04 24.85 20.86
C GLU A 437 -6.74 24.30 20.24
N LEU A 438 -6.25 23.20 20.81
CA LEU A 438 -5.19 22.40 20.20
C LEU A 438 -5.74 21.63 18.98
N ILE A 439 -5.00 21.67 17.89
CA ILE A 439 -5.19 20.78 16.75
C ILE A 439 -4.32 19.55 16.98
N TYR A 440 -4.94 18.39 17.15
CA TYR A 440 -4.25 17.09 17.30
C TYR A 440 -4.07 16.42 15.93
N PHE A 441 -2.96 15.70 15.75
CA PHE A 441 -2.54 15.10 14.49
C PHE A 441 -2.37 13.59 14.55
#